data_AF-A0A0P4UP88-F1
#
_entry.id   AF-A0A0P4UP88-F1
#
_cell.length_a   1.000
_cell.length_b   1.000
_cell.length_c   1.000
_cell.angle_alpha   90.00
_cell.angle_beta   90.00
_cell.angle_gamma   90.00
#
_symmetry.space_group_name_H-M   'P 1'
#
loop_
_entity.id
_entity.type
_entity.pdbx_description
1 polymer ?
#
loop_
_entity_poly.entity_id
_entity_poly.type
_entity_poly.pdbx_seq_one_letter_code
_entity_poly.pdbx_strand_id
1 'polypeptide(L)' 'MADLAKANQALARVSERLAARPDLAAFLHYVAQEAIAQLGAEAAILSVFEESRHVLQAVACGQEYRN' A
#
# COMPACT_ATOMS: atom_id res chain seq x y z
N MET A 1 -7.33 -18.78 8.68
CA MET A 1 -7.21 -17.93 9.90
C MET A 1 -5.84 -17.28 10.02
N ALA A 2 -4.74 -17.94 9.64
CA ALA A 2 -3.38 -17.37 9.71
C ALA A 2 -3.19 -16.11 8.83
N ASP A 3 -3.83 -16.06 7.66
CA ASP A 3 -3.70 -14.95 6.72
C ASP A 3 -4.34 -13.65 7.21
N LEU A 4 -5.49 -13.76 7.90
CA LEU A 4 -6.18 -12.61 8.49
C LEU A 4 -5.38 -12.01 9.65
N ALA A 5 -4.73 -12.85 10.46
CA ALA A 5 -3.86 -12.40 11.54
C ALA A 5 -2.62 -11.66 11.00
N LYS A 6 -2.03 -12.15 9.89
CA LYS A 6 -0.93 -11.47 9.19
C LYS A 6 -1.37 -10.13 8.61
N ALA A 7 -2.52 -10.08 7.94
CA ALA A 7 -3.08 -8.85 7.39
C ALA A 7 -3.34 -7.80 8.49
N ASN A 8 -3.93 -8.22 9.62
CA ASN A 8 -4.18 -7.33 10.76
C ASN A 8 -2.89 -6.79 11.37
N GLN A 9 -1.85 -7.62 11.50
CA GLN A 9 -0.54 -7.14 11.99
C GLN A 9 0.15 -6.19 11.00
N ALA A 10 0.00 -6.40 9.69
CA ALA A 10 0.52 -5.49 8.68
C ALA A 10 -0.17 -4.11 8.78
N LEU A 11 -1.50 -4.09 8.90
CA LEU A 11 -2.28 -2.86 9.09
C LEU A 11 -1.91 -2.10 10.37
N ALA A 12 -1.64 -2.80 11.47
CA ALA A 12 -1.20 -2.20 12.72
C ALA A 12 0.16 -1.49 12.60
N ARG A 13 1.17 -2.16 12.01
CA ARG A 13 2.50 -1.59 11.77
C ARG A 13 2.45 -0.36 10.86
N VAL A 14 1.59 -0.42 9.86
CA VAL A 14 1.36 0.64 8.88
C VAL A 14 0.71 1.86 9.55
N SER A 15 -0.24 1.65 10.48
CA SER A 15 -0.85 2.72 11.29
C SER A 15 0.12 3.36 12.30
N GLU A 16 0.96 2.57 12.98
CA GLU A 16 1.99 3.10 13.89
C GLU A 16 3.02 3.98 13.17
N ARG A 17 3.42 3.58 11.95
CA ARG A 17 4.32 4.40 11.11
C ARG A 17 3.69 5.73 10.71
N LEU A 18 2.38 5.74 10.39
CA LEU A 18 1.64 6.94 10.04
C LEU A 18 1.57 7.93 11.21
N ALA A 19 1.41 7.44 12.45
CA ALA A 19 1.38 8.26 13.65
C ALA A 19 2.76 8.87 13.99
N ALA A 20 3.86 8.22 13.61
CA ALA A 20 5.23 8.66 13.92
C ALA A 20 5.85 9.59 12.85
N ARG A 21 5.43 9.46 11.59
CA ARG A 21 5.83 10.32 10.48
C ARG A 21 4.63 10.51 9.56
N PRO A 22 3.99 11.69 9.52
CA PRO A 22 2.87 11.96 8.63
C PRO A 22 3.38 12.17 7.19
N ASP A 23 3.99 11.14 6.62
CA ASP A 23 4.33 11.05 5.20
C ASP A 23 3.38 10.04 4.55
N LEU A 24 2.25 10.56 4.07
CA LEU A 24 1.22 9.79 3.40
C LEU A 24 1.77 9.05 2.17
N ALA A 25 2.75 9.61 1.46
CA ALA A 25 3.34 8.97 0.29
C ALA A 25 4.15 7.74 0.70
N ALA A 26 4.95 7.82 1.76
CA ALA A 26 5.70 6.68 2.29
C ALA A 26 4.77 5.56 2.80
N PHE A 27 3.68 5.92 3.48
CA PHE A 27 2.67 4.96 3.93
C PHE A 27 2.04 4.20 2.77
N LEU A 28 1.55 4.92 1.76
CA LEU A 28 0.88 4.31 0.60
C LEU A 28 1.85 3.46 -0.22
N HIS A 29 3.11 3.85 -0.30
CA HIS A 29 4.16 3.04 -0.91
C HIS A 29 4.35 1.71 -0.16
N TYR A 30 4.40 1.70 1.17
CA TYR A 30 4.50 0.45 1.94
C TYR A 30 3.28 -0.46 1.77
N VAL A 31 2.08 0.10 1.68
CA VAL A 31 0.86 -0.68 1.38
C VAL A 31 0.98 -1.35 0.01
N ALA A 32 1.44 -0.62 -1.01
CA ALA A 32 1.66 -1.19 -2.34
C ALA A 32 2.71 -2.31 -2.33
N GLN A 33 3.82 -2.15 -1.59
CA GLN A 33 4.85 -3.19 -1.45
C GLN A 33 4.34 -4.45 -0.77
N GLU A 34 3.52 -4.31 0.28
CA GLU A 34 2.96 -5.46 0.97
C GLU A 34 1.97 -6.22 0.07
N ALA A 35 1.17 -5.50 -0.73
CA ALA A 35 0.29 -6.13 -1.72
C ALA A 35 1.07 -6.92 -2.79
N ILE A 36 2.19 -6.37 -3.28
CA ILE A 36 3.11 -7.06 -4.22
C ILE A 36 3.60 -8.36 -3.61
N ALA A 37 4.13 -8.31 -2.38
CA ALA A 37 4.68 -9.47 -1.70
C ALA A 37 3.64 -10.58 -1.43
N GLN A 38 2.41 -10.20 -1.07
CA GLN A 38 1.34 -11.17 -0.79
C GLN A 38 0.73 -11.80 -2.04
N LEU A 39 0.68 -11.04 -3.14
CA LEU A 39 0.09 -11.50 -4.40
C LEU A 39 1.12 -12.16 -5.33
N GLY A 40 2.41 -12.08 -5.01
CA GLY A 40 3.48 -12.47 -5.93
C GLY A 40 3.43 -11.65 -7.22
N ALA A 41 3.01 -10.39 -7.13
CA ALA A 41 2.91 -9.49 -8.28
C ALA A 41 4.25 -8.81 -8.54
N GLU A 42 4.52 -8.44 -9.79
CA GLU A 42 5.74 -7.69 -10.16
C GLU A 42 5.65 -6.21 -9.73
N ALA A 43 4.45 -5.65 -9.74
CA ALA A 43 4.19 -4.26 -9.39
C ALA A 43 2.76 -4.05 -8.91
N ALA A 44 2.54 -2.96 -8.19
CA ALA A 44 1.22 -2.49 -7.78
C ALA A 44 1.11 -0.98 -7.91
N ILE A 45 -0.10 -0.50 -8.20
CA ILE A 45 -0.45 0.91 -8.23
C ILE A 45 -1.66 1.13 -7.34
N LEU A 46 -1.59 2.16 -6.48
CA LEU A 46 -2.73 2.66 -5.73
C LEU A 46 -3.26 3.89 -6.44
N SER A 47 -4.57 3.90 -6.68
CA SER A 47 -5.23 4.99 -7.36
C SER A 47 -6.46 5.46 -6.60
N VAL A 48 -6.69 6.77 -6.60
CA VAL A 48 -7.91 7.39 -6.08
C VAL A 48 -8.80 7.74 -7.26
N PHE A 49 -10.06 7.35 -7.17
CA PHE A 49 -11.09 7.76 -8.12
C PHE A 49 -11.77 9.04 -7.64
N GLU A 50 -11.73 10.08 -8.47
CA GLU A 50 -12.41 11.35 -8.22
C GLU A 50 -13.66 11.43 -9.09
N GLU A 51 -14.83 11.21 -8.49
CA GLU A 51 -16.12 11.11 -9.21
C GLU A 51 -16.52 12.42 -9.90
N SER A 52 -16.30 13.58 -9.24
CA SER A 52 -16.65 14.91 -9.77
C SER A 52 -16.01 15.19 -11.13
N ARG A 53 -14.82 14.63 -11.36
CA ARG A 53 -14.02 14.81 -12.58
C ARG A 53 -13.96 13.53 -13.43
N HIS A 54 -14.47 12.40 -12.93
CA HIS A 54 -14.35 11.08 -13.55
C HIS A 54 -12.88 10.72 -13.88
N VAL A 55 -11.96 11.01 -12.96
CA VAL A 55 -10.52 10.77 -13.15
C VAL A 55 -10.02 9.73 -12.15
N LEU A 56 -9.09 8.89 -12.60
CA LEU A 56 -8.32 7.98 -11.76
C LEU A 56 -6.89 8.53 -11.61
N GLN A 57 -6.48 8.89 -10.40
CA GLN A 57 -5.15 9.44 -10.13
C GLN A 57 -4.30 8.43 -9.36
N ALA A 58 -3.10 8.15 -9.86
CA ALA A 58 -2.11 7.34 -9.15
C ALA A 58 -1.57 8.12 -7.94
N VAL A 59 -1.61 7.50 -6.76
CA VAL A 59 -1.13 8.09 -5.49
C VAL A 59 0.07 7.37 -4.90
N ALA A 60 0.31 6.12 -5.31
CA ALA A 60 1.55 5.41 -5.02
C ALA A 60 1.77 4.28 -6.04
N CYS A 61 3.04 3.95 -6.26
CA CYS A 61 3.45 2.75 -6.98
C CYS A 61 4.47 1.96 -6.16
N GLY A 62 4.46 0.65 -6.34
CA GLY A 62 5.47 -0.25 -5.82
C GLY A 62 5.92 -1.20 -6.94
N GLN A 63 7.16 -1.63 -6.88
CA GLN A 63 7.71 -2.67 -7.74
C GLN A 63 8.47 -3.67 -6.88
N GLU A 64 8.51 -4.93 -7.30
CA GLU A 64 9.36 -5.94 -6.67
C GLU A 64 10.84 -5.60 -6.93
N TYR A 65 11.61 -5.37 -5.87
CA TYR A 65 13.06 -5.20 -6.00
C TYR A 65 13.69 -6.57 -6.27
N ARG A 66 14.02 -6.87 -7.52
CA ARG A 66 14.90 -8.00 -7.85
C ARG A 66 16.34 -7.65 -7.44
N ASN A 67 16.83 -8.33 -6.42
CA ASN A 67 18.27 -8.48 -6.15
C ASN A 67 18.85 -9.59 -7.03
#